data_AF-A0A1C5CUP6-F1
#
_entry.id   AF-A0A1C5CUP6-F1
#
_cell.length_a   1.000
_cell.length_b   1.000
_cell.length_c   1.000
_cell.angle_alpha   90.00
_cell.angle_beta   90.00
_cell.angle_gamma   90.00
#
_symmetry.space_group_name_H-M   'P 1'
#
loop_
_entity.id
_entity.type
_entity.pdbx_description
1 polymer ?
#
loop_
_entity_poly.entity_id
_entity_poly.type
_entity_poly.pdbx_seq_one_letter_code
_entity_poly.pdbx_strand_id
1 'polypeptide(L)'
;MAQPGVATALVVEFGGRPLPPKFVNTLVEGYVDDSRTLPDLFLLRFRDPDRVLLEQTGLKIGSEARLLARAGGDTAPKPLLKGVVTALEVELDETGTFTVVRGLDESHRLFRGRRVASYQNMTLADICAQVAQRAGLKPGTVDVAGPVLEHIAQPNVTDWEFVRDLAEEAGAQAYVLDGQLHITRPAEASGAPDGSARADRNPLVLEMGSNLLRCRAGVSSAEQVSEVEVRGWDIKTKQPLVGRAPAGKSATLELGVSAAEVSAPFGEARFVVTDTAYGAQAQVDQAAKALAERIAGSFAELEAVIRGNPEVRAGSAVALNAVGAPFEGRYTVTSSRHVFDPVRGYETWLTVSGQQERSLFGLTGGGPGPGGSGAGAGGGSRCVGLVSGTVTDTHDPEGSGRVKVRFPWLSDEYASDWARTAQSGGTSGGEAFIPEIGDEVLVGFEHGHLDRPYVLAGLYNGKDRPSQ
;
A
#
# COMPACT_ATOMS: atom_id res chain seq x y z
N MET A 1 36.54 -1.86 -17.22
CA MET A 1 35.95 -0.75 -18.01
C MET A 1 35.63 0.38 -17.05
N ALA A 2 35.99 1.62 -17.37
CA ALA A 2 35.68 2.77 -16.53
C ALA A 2 34.16 2.91 -16.37
N GLN A 3 33.70 3.11 -15.13
CA GLN A 3 32.28 3.38 -14.88
C GLN A 3 31.91 4.72 -15.54
N PRO A 4 30.79 4.79 -16.28
CA PRO A 4 30.31 6.06 -16.81
C PRO A 4 30.05 7.04 -15.65
N GLY A 5 30.49 8.28 -15.79
CA GLY A 5 30.21 9.33 -14.79
C GLY A 5 28.71 9.60 -14.69
N VAL A 6 28.26 10.20 -13.57
CA VAL A 6 26.84 10.50 -13.28
C VAL A 6 26.11 11.18 -14.43
N ALA A 7 26.75 12.17 -15.07
CA ALA A 7 26.23 12.92 -16.20
C ALA A 7 25.92 12.06 -17.44
N THR A 8 26.54 10.89 -17.56
CA THR A 8 26.30 9.94 -18.67
C THR A 8 25.29 8.85 -18.33
N ALA A 9 25.08 8.59 -17.03
CA ALA A 9 24.20 7.54 -16.56
C ALA A 9 22.76 8.04 -16.31
N LEU A 10 22.58 9.29 -15.87
CA LEU A 10 21.26 9.88 -15.61
C LEU A 10 20.92 10.97 -16.63
N VAL A 11 19.77 10.82 -17.28
CA VAL A 11 19.16 11.83 -18.15
C VAL A 11 17.99 12.46 -17.40
N VAL A 12 18.06 13.77 -17.21
CA VAL A 12 17.04 14.57 -16.54
C VAL A 12 16.36 15.49 -17.55
N GLU A 13 15.04 15.40 -17.62
CA GLU A 13 14.18 16.27 -18.42
C GLU A 13 13.19 16.99 -17.50
N PHE A 14 13.07 18.31 -17.66
CA PHE A 14 12.07 19.11 -16.97
C PHE A 14 11.16 19.80 -17.99
N GLY A 15 9.84 19.70 -17.82
CA GLY A 15 8.86 20.24 -18.77
C GLY A 15 9.08 19.76 -20.21
N GLY A 16 9.51 18.50 -20.39
CA GLY A 16 9.84 17.90 -21.69
C GLY A 16 11.14 18.39 -22.33
N ARG A 17 11.96 19.18 -21.63
CA ARG A 17 13.25 19.67 -22.12
C ARG A 17 14.41 19.05 -21.32
N PRO A 18 15.46 18.56 -21.98
CA PRO A 18 16.67 18.10 -21.29
C PRO A 18 17.31 19.22 -20.46
N LEU A 19 17.87 18.85 -19.31
CA LEU A 19 18.62 19.79 -18.48
C LEU A 19 19.82 20.37 -19.28
N PRO A 20 20.07 21.70 -19.23
CA PRO A 20 21.20 22.29 -19.95
C PRO A 20 22.54 21.67 -19.54
N PRO A 21 23.48 21.39 -20.48
CA PRO A 21 24.73 20.68 -20.19
C PRO A 21 25.57 21.28 -19.05
N LYS A 22 25.52 22.61 -18.89
CA LYS A 22 26.19 23.32 -17.79
C LYS A 22 25.74 22.88 -16.39
N PHE A 23 24.47 22.48 -16.23
CA PHE A 23 23.91 22.01 -14.96
C PHE A 23 23.97 20.49 -14.81
N VAL A 24 24.00 19.76 -15.93
CA VAL A 24 24.22 18.30 -15.90
C VAL A 24 25.55 17.98 -15.21
N ASN A 25 26.59 18.74 -15.52
CA ASN A 25 27.93 18.55 -14.93
C ASN A 25 28.05 19.04 -13.47
N THR A 26 27.02 19.69 -12.93
CA THR A 26 26.98 20.11 -11.52
C THR A 26 26.15 19.19 -10.65
N LEU A 27 25.51 18.16 -11.21
CA LEU A 27 24.80 17.14 -10.44
C LEU A 27 25.81 16.36 -9.59
N VAL A 28 25.68 16.48 -8.26
CA VAL A 28 26.56 15.81 -7.29
C VAL A 28 25.93 14.54 -6.71
N GLU A 29 24.61 14.46 -6.70
CA GLU A 29 23.87 13.28 -6.25
C GLU A 29 22.51 13.28 -6.92
N GLY A 30 22.09 12.11 -7.40
CA GLY A 30 20.72 11.90 -7.81
C GLY A 30 20.27 10.52 -7.36
N TYR A 31 19.03 10.41 -6.90
CA TYR A 31 18.43 9.08 -6.73
C TYR A 31 16.95 9.08 -7.08
N VAL A 32 16.48 7.89 -7.48
CA VAL A 32 15.07 7.59 -7.71
C VAL A 32 14.71 6.40 -6.84
N ASP A 33 13.76 6.61 -5.94
CA ASP A 33 13.10 5.57 -5.16
C ASP A 33 11.84 5.11 -5.89
N ASP A 34 11.70 3.79 -6.00
CA ASP A 34 10.55 3.08 -6.53
C ASP A 34 10.06 2.11 -5.44
N SER A 35 8.79 2.18 -5.10
CA SER A 35 8.19 1.39 -4.01
C SER A 35 6.81 0.89 -4.36
N ARG A 36 6.49 -0.32 -3.90
CA ARG A 36 5.13 -0.88 -4.04
C ARG A 36 4.11 -0.27 -3.09
N THR A 37 4.55 0.43 -2.04
CA THR A 37 3.68 0.89 -0.94
C THR A 37 3.64 2.40 -0.75
N LEU A 38 4.57 3.12 -1.38
CA LEU A 38 4.75 4.56 -1.24
C LEU A 38 4.92 5.20 -2.63
N PRO A 39 4.67 6.51 -2.77
CA PRO A 39 4.95 7.22 -4.00
C PRO A 39 6.41 7.09 -4.39
N ASP A 40 6.65 6.95 -5.69
CA ASP A 40 8.01 7.00 -6.21
C ASP A 40 8.53 8.42 -6.03
N LEU A 41 9.78 8.52 -5.58
CA LEU A 41 10.42 9.78 -5.26
C LEU A 41 11.67 9.95 -6.10
N PHE A 42 11.96 11.18 -6.51
CA PHE A 42 13.28 11.53 -6.98
C PHE A 42 13.87 12.69 -6.19
N LEU A 43 15.19 12.67 -6.05
CA LEU A 43 15.99 13.76 -5.51
C LEU A 43 17.14 14.01 -6.46
N LEU A 44 17.37 15.27 -6.79
CA LEU A 44 18.51 15.74 -7.58
C LEU A 44 19.19 16.88 -6.85
N ARG A 45 20.46 16.69 -6.50
CA ARG A 45 21.28 17.66 -5.78
C ARG A 45 22.35 18.22 -6.72
N PHE A 46 22.30 19.53 -6.96
CA PHE A 46 23.20 20.23 -7.86
C PHE A 46 24.09 21.18 -7.08
N ARG A 47 25.39 21.20 -7.39
CA ARG A 47 26.28 22.28 -6.96
C ARG A 47 25.91 23.56 -7.72
N ASP A 48 25.55 24.61 -6.98
CA ASP A 48 25.02 25.85 -7.53
C ASP A 48 25.55 27.08 -6.75
N PRO A 49 26.87 27.38 -6.86
CA PRO A 49 27.51 28.45 -6.09
C PRO A 49 26.92 29.83 -6.38
N ASP A 50 26.45 30.05 -7.62
CA ASP A 50 25.88 31.32 -8.06
C ASP A 50 24.36 31.40 -7.82
N ARG A 51 23.72 30.30 -7.39
CA ARG A 51 22.27 30.19 -7.13
C ARG A 51 21.41 30.50 -8.36
N VAL A 52 21.88 30.08 -9.53
CA VAL A 52 21.26 30.43 -10.82
C VAL A 52 20.44 29.29 -11.42
N LEU A 53 20.48 28.09 -10.83
CA LEU A 53 19.82 26.92 -11.42
C LEU A 53 18.33 27.15 -11.58
N LEU A 54 17.63 27.56 -10.52
CA LEU A 54 16.17 27.73 -10.55
C LEU A 54 15.74 28.85 -11.50
N GLU A 55 16.44 29.98 -11.47
CA GLU A 55 16.16 31.13 -12.34
C GLU A 55 16.33 30.76 -13.82
N GLN A 56 17.45 30.12 -14.18
CA GLN A 56 17.79 29.85 -15.57
C GLN A 56 17.04 28.64 -16.15
N THR A 57 16.59 27.71 -15.31
CA THR A 57 15.77 26.57 -15.75
C THR A 57 14.27 26.90 -15.71
N GLY A 58 13.86 27.93 -14.97
CA GLY A 58 12.45 28.24 -14.73
C GLY A 58 11.74 27.19 -13.86
N LEU A 59 12.50 26.38 -13.12
CA LEU A 59 11.96 25.32 -12.28
C LEU A 59 11.11 25.90 -11.15
N LYS A 60 9.91 25.35 -11.02
CA LYS A 60 8.94 25.68 -9.97
C LYS A 60 8.26 24.42 -9.45
N ILE A 61 7.68 24.50 -8.26
CA ILE A 61 6.77 23.47 -7.76
C ILE A 61 5.66 23.23 -8.80
N GLY A 62 5.40 21.97 -9.11
CA GLY A 62 4.47 21.54 -10.16
C GLY A 62 5.08 21.39 -11.56
N SER A 63 6.37 21.65 -11.75
CA SER A 63 7.04 21.36 -13.02
C SER A 63 7.10 19.86 -13.26
N GLU A 64 6.79 19.40 -14.48
CA GLU A 64 6.95 17.98 -14.84
C GLU A 64 8.43 17.60 -14.88
N ALA A 65 8.73 16.40 -14.40
CA ALA A 65 10.07 15.82 -14.41
C ALA A 65 10.02 14.42 -15.02
N ARG A 66 10.98 14.11 -15.90
CA ARG A 66 11.21 12.76 -16.41
C ARG A 66 12.67 12.40 -16.20
N LEU A 67 12.91 11.29 -15.52
CA LEU A 67 14.24 10.76 -15.25
C LEU A 67 14.41 9.46 -16.02
N LEU A 68 15.53 9.33 -16.72
CA LEU A 68 15.88 8.11 -17.43
C LEU A 68 17.31 7.69 -17.08
N ALA A 69 17.55 6.40 -16.99
CA ALA A 69 18.87 5.87 -16.69
C ALA A 69 19.45 5.07 -17.84
N ARG A 70 20.77 5.11 -17.95
CA ARG A 70 21.55 4.35 -18.92
C ARG A 70 22.41 3.34 -18.16
N ALA A 71 22.13 2.06 -18.38
CA ALA A 71 22.99 0.99 -17.89
C ALA A 71 24.34 1.02 -18.63
N GLY A 72 25.41 0.53 -17.99
CA GLY A 72 26.72 0.45 -18.61
C GLY A 72 26.70 -0.45 -19.85
N GLY A 73 26.85 0.12 -21.05
CA GLY A 73 26.84 -0.60 -22.32
C GLY A 73 25.61 -0.32 -23.19
N ASP A 74 24.53 0.22 -22.61
CA ASP A 74 23.32 0.57 -23.37
C ASP A 74 23.52 1.90 -24.11
N THR A 75 23.06 1.94 -25.36
CA THR A 75 23.07 3.17 -26.18
C THR A 75 21.86 4.07 -25.93
N ALA A 76 20.73 3.49 -25.49
CA ALA A 76 19.48 4.20 -25.23
C ALA A 76 19.13 4.22 -23.73
N PRO A 77 18.73 5.37 -23.16
CA PRO A 77 18.30 5.45 -21.78
C PRO A 77 16.89 4.85 -21.59
N LYS A 78 16.64 4.21 -20.44
CA LYS A 78 15.34 3.63 -20.06
C LYS A 78 14.65 4.53 -19.02
N PRO A 79 13.31 4.74 -19.11
CA PRO A 79 12.60 5.70 -18.28
C PRO A 79 12.50 5.21 -16.84
N LEU A 80 13.13 5.87 -15.86
CA LEU A 80 13.02 5.55 -14.43
C LEU A 80 11.72 6.06 -13.83
N LEU A 81 11.47 7.36 -13.91
CA LEU A 81 10.34 8.01 -13.25
C LEU A 81 9.78 9.12 -14.12
N LYS A 82 8.45 9.24 -14.11
CA LYS A 82 7.72 10.40 -14.59
C LYS A 82 6.93 10.98 -13.41
N GLY A 83 7.23 12.21 -13.04
CA GLY A 83 6.63 12.84 -11.86
C GLY A 83 6.59 14.35 -11.95
N VAL A 84 6.37 14.98 -10.80
CA VAL A 84 6.28 16.43 -10.65
C VAL A 84 7.19 16.90 -9.53
N VAL A 85 7.79 18.07 -9.71
CA VAL A 85 8.58 18.73 -8.68
C VAL A 85 7.66 19.14 -7.53
N THR A 86 7.91 18.62 -6.33
CA THR A 86 7.10 18.88 -5.13
C THR A 86 7.82 19.76 -4.12
N ALA A 87 9.15 19.76 -4.13
CA ALA A 87 9.96 20.62 -3.26
C ALA A 87 11.21 21.14 -3.98
N LEU A 88 11.62 22.34 -3.59
CA LEU A 88 12.82 23.01 -4.02
C LEU A 88 13.53 23.53 -2.77
N GLU A 89 14.82 23.22 -2.66
CA GLU A 89 15.62 23.46 -1.47
C GLU A 89 16.95 24.09 -1.82
N VAL A 90 17.47 24.86 -0.86
CA VAL A 90 18.85 25.34 -0.87
C VAL A 90 19.57 24.75 0.34
N GLU A 91 20.70 24.10 0.10
CA GLU A 91 21.59 23.62 1.14
C GLU A 91 22.91 24.40 1.11
N LEU A 92 23.40 24.75 2.29
CA LEU A 92 24.63 25.51 2.49
C LEU A 92 25.45 24.77 3.53
N ASP A 93 26.61 24.27 3.13
CA ASP A 93 27.57 23.60 4.01
C ASP A 93 29.00 24.11 3.75
N GLU A 94 29.98 23.57 4.48
CA GLU A 94 31.39 23.95 4.33
C GLU A 94 31.97 23.63 2.93
N THR A 95 31.30 22.77 2.15
CA THR A 95 31.73 22.29 0.83
C THR A 95 31.10 23.06 -0.33
N GLY A 96 30.10 23.91 -0.06
CA GLY A 96 29.54 24.85 -1.03
C GLY A 96 28.04 25.12 -0.87
N THR A 97 27.47 25.68 -1.92
CA THR A 97 26.02 25.92 -2.06
C THR A 97 25.42 24.92 -3.03
N PHE A 98 24.30 24.34 -2.64
CA PHE A 98 23.60 23.34 -3.42
C PHE A 98 22.13 23.69 -3.58
N THR A 99 21.62 23.40 -4.77
CA THR A 99 20.19 23.44 -5.07
C THR A 99 19.69 22.01 -5.14
N VAL A 100 18.68 21.67 -4.34
CA VAL A 100 18.07 20.34 -4.29
C VAL A 100 16.66 20.42 -4.88
N VAL A 101 16.40 19.56 -5.86
CA VAL A 101 15.10 19.41 -6.51
C VAL A 101 14.54 18.06 -6.11
N ARG A 102 13.41 18.05 -5.41
CA ARG A 102 12.69 16.83 -5.06
C ARG A 102 11.33 16.78 -5.75
N GLY A 103 10.91 15.58 -6.10
CA GLY A 103 9.59 15.38 -6.66
C GLY A 103 9.08 13.97 -6.44
N LEU A 104 7.80 13.82 -6.73
CA LEU A 104 7.06 12.56 -6.58
C LEU A 104 6.36 12.22 -7.88
N ASP A 105 6.09 10.94 -8.11
CA ASP A 105 5.18 10.51 -9.17
C ASP A 105 3.74 11.00 -8.91
N GLU A 106 2.83 10.73 -9.84
CA GLU A 106 1.45 11.24 -9.73
C GLU A 106 0.65 10.60 -8.58
N SER A 107 1.09 9.47 -8.02
CA SER A 107 0.45 8.83 -6.86
C SER A 107 0.38 9.74 -5.63
N HIS A 108 1.30 10.70 -5.47
CA HIS A 108 1.29 11.63 -4.33
C HIS A 108 -0.02 12.44 -4.21
N ARG A 109 -0.81 12.53 -5.29
CA ARG A 109 -2.14 13.18 -5.25
C ARG A 109 -3.12 12.42 -4.36
N LEU A 110 -2.98 11.10 -4.25
CA LEU A 110 -3.82 10.22 -3.42
C LEU A 110 -3.50 10.34 -1.92
N PHE A 111 -2.33 10.89 -1.57
CA PHE A 111 -1.91 11.15 -0.19
C PHE A 111 -2.41 12.51 0.34
N ARG A 112 -3.04 13.33 -0.52
CA ARG A 112 -3.47 14.69 -0.13
C ARG A 112 -4.85 14.68 0.51
N GLY A 113 -4.89 15.12 1.77
CA GLY A 113 -6.13 15.25 2.52
C GLY A 113 -6.65 13.91 3.02
N ARG A 114 -7.58 13.98 3.97
CA ARG A 114 -8.28 12.82 4.53
C ARG A 114 -9.76 12.98 4.27
N ARG A 115 -10.47 11.87 4.06
CA ARG A 115 -11.87 11.89 3.66
C ARG A 115 -12.71 10.97 4.52
N VAL A 116 -13.91 11.43 4.85
CA VAL A 116 -15.01 10.58 5.32
C VAL A 116 -16.02 10.44 4.20
N ALA A 117 -16.16 9.24 3.65
CA ALA A 117 -17.11 8.97 2.58
C ALA A 117 -17.65 7.53 2.68
N SER A 118 -18.77 7.25 2.02
CA SER A 118 -19.33 5.91 1.90
C SER A 118 -19.49 5.51 0.44
N TYR A 119 -19.20 4.25 0.11
CA TYR A 119 -19.39 3.66 -1.20
C TYR A 119 -20.38 2.51 -1.07
N GLN A 120 -21.47 2.56 -1.84
CA GLN A 120 -22.59 1.62 -1.71
C GLN A 120 -22.83 0.86 -3.00
N ASN A 121 -22.96 -0.46 -2.91
CA ASN A 121 -23.18 -1.36 -4.04
C ASN A 121 -22.14 -1.19 -5.16
N MET A 122 -20.87 -1.10 -4.78
CA MET A 122 -19.76 -0.86 -5.70
C MET A 122 -18.76 -2.03 -5.67
N THR A 123 -18.18 -2.34 -6.82
CA THR A 123 -17.01 -3.22 -6.88
C THR A 123 -15.74 -2.45 -6.53
N LEU A 124 -14.64 -3.16 -6.24
CA LEU A 124 -13.33 -2.54 -6.07
C LEU A 124 -12.95 -1.68 -7.29
N ALA A 125 -13.24 -2.15 -8.51
CA ALA A 125 -12.96 -1.41 -9.73
C ALA A 125 -13.74 -0.08 -9.81
N ASP A 126 -15.01 -0.07 -9.40
CA ASP A 126 -15.84 1.14 -9.38
C ASP A 126 -15.29 2.17 -8.38
N ILE A 127 -14.91 1.72 -7.18
CA ILE A 127 -14.31 2.56 -6.15
C ILE A 127 -13.00 3.17 -6.66
N CYS A 128 -12.12 2.35 -7.26
CA CYS A 128 -10.86 2.81 -7.82
C CYS A 128 -11.05 3.82 -8.95
N ALA A 129 -12.06 3.63 -9.80
CA ALA A 129 -12.37 4.58 -10.86
C ALA A 129 -12.77 5.96 -10.30
N GLN A 130 -13.61 5.98 -9.25
CA GLN A 130 -14.00 7.22 -8.58
C GLN A 130 -12.83 7.91 -7.88
N VAL A 131 -12.00 7.15 -7.17
CA VAL A 131 -10.80 7.66 -6.49
C VAL A 131 -9.80 8.22 -7.50
N ALA A 132 -9.55 7.48 -8.59
CA ALA A 132 -8.65 7.92 -9.66
C ALA A 132 -9.13 9.23 -10.29
N GLN A 133 -10.39 9.30 -10.70
CA GLN A 133 -10.98 10.49 -11.32
C GLN A 133 -10.85 11.72 -10.41
N ARG A 134 -11.14 11.55 -9.11
CA ARG A 134 -11.04 12.60 -8.10
C ARG A 134 -9.62 13.11 -7.90
N ALA A 135 -8.63 12.22 -7.95
CA ALA A 135 -7.21 12.56 -7.86
C ALA A 135 -6.64 13.12 -9.18
N GLY A 136 -7.46 13.27 -10.23
CA GLY A 136 -6.99 13.69 -11.57
C GLY A 136 -6.14 12.63 -12.25
N LEU A 137 -6.34 11.35 -11.90
CA LEU A 137 -5.76 10.18 -12.53
C LEU A 137 -6.80 9.49 -13.41
N LYS A 138 -6.34 8.57 -14.26
CA LYS A 138 -7.21 7.70 -15.05
C LYS A 138 -7.39 6.36 -14.33
N PRO A 139 -8.54 5.69 -14.46
CA PRO A 139 -8.67 4.29 -14.04
C PRO A 139 -7.74 3.42 -14.89
N GLY A 140 -6.92 2.58 -14.24
CA GLY A 140 -6.07 1.60 -14.89
C GLY A 140 -6.66 0.19 -14.81
N THR A 141 -5.80 -0.81 -14.96
CA THR A 141 -6.16 -2.23 -14.88
C THR A 141 -6.51 -2.63 -13.44
N VAL A 142 -7.61 -3.35 -13.27
CA VAL A 142 -7.98 -4.03 -12.02
C VAL A 142 -8.12 -5.53 -12.31
N ASP A 143 -7.16 -6.35 -11.85
CA ASP A 143 -7.08 -7.79 -12.19
C ASP A 143 -7.65 -8.75 -11.11
N VAL A 144 -8.27 -8.17 -10.08
CA VAL A 144 -8.90 -8.86 -8.97
C VAL A 144 -10.40 -8.81 -9.14
N ALA A 145 -11.01 -9.98 -9.36
CA ALA A 145 -12.45 -10.13 -9.22
C ALA A 145 -12.78 -10.09 -7.72
N GLY A 146 -13.75 -9.26 -7.35
CA GLY A 146 -14.24 -9.13 -5.98
C GLY A 146 -15.76 -9.10 -5.94
N PRO A 147 -16.36 -9.35 -4.76
CA PRO A 147 -17.80 -9.18 -4.59
C PRO A 147 -18.19 -7.71 -4.79
N VAL A 148 -19.47 -7.48 -5.09
CA VAL A 148 -20.05 -6.14 -4.92
C VAL A 148 -20.09 -5.87 -3.42
N LEU A 149 -19.46 -4.78 -3.00
CA LEU A 149 -19.47 -4.32 -1.61
C LEU A 149 -20.78 -3.58 -1.37
N GLU A 150 -21.65 -4.13 -0.51
CA GLU A 150 -22.95 -3.52 -0.17
C GLU A 150 -22.76 -2.12 0.41
N HIS A 151 -21.84 -1.99 1.37
CA HIS A 151 -21.42 -0.72 1.94
C HIS A 151 -19.96 -0.82 2.40
N ILE A 152 -19.18 0.21 2.10
CA ILE A 152 -17.87 0.43 2.70
C ILE A 152 -17.66 1.91 3.00
N ALA A 153 -17.08 2.21 4.16
CA ALA A 153 -16.72 3.55 4.57
C ALA A 153 -15.23 3.80 4.37
N GLN A 154 -14.87 5.02 3.97
CA GLN A 154 -13.53 5.58 4.07
C GLN A 154 -13.48 6.40 5.37
N PRO A 155 -12.88 5.91 6.47
CA PRO A 155 -13.03 6.53 7.78
C PRO A 155 -11.93 7.57 8.06
N ASN A 156 -12.07 8.77 7.50
CA ASN A 156 -11.12 9.86 7.69
C ASN A 156 -9.67 9.43 7.39
N VAL A 157 -9.45 8.74 6.27
CA VAL A 157 -8.13 8.32 5.77
C VAL A 157 -7.87 8.94 4.40
N THR A 158 -6.62 8.92 3.96
CA THR A 158 -6.27 9.36 2.60
C THR A 158 -6.89 8.44 1.55
N ASP A 159 -6.96 8.90 0.30
CA ASP A 159 -7.43 8.08 -0.81
C ASP A 159 -6.45 6.93 -1.09
N TRP A 160 -5.15 7.12 -0.86
CA TRP A 160 -4.14 6.07 -0.96
C TRP A 160 -4.33 4.97 0.08
N GLU A 161 -4.40 5.33 1.37
CA GLU A 161 -4.59 4.35 2.46
C GLU A 161 -5.84 3.50 2.21
N PHE A 162 -6.94 4.15 1.82
CA PHE A 162 -8.20 3.45 1.54
C PHE A 162 -8.09 2.45 0.38
N VAL A 163 -7.55 2.85 -0.77
CA VAL A 163 -7.43 1.97 -1.93
C VAL A 163 -6.40 0.87 -1.70
N ARG A 164 -5.29 1.18 -1.01
CA ARG A 164 -4.28 0.19 -0.63
C ARG A 164 -4.88 -0.88 0.26
N ASP A 165 -5.59 -0.50 1.32
CA ASP A 165 -6.17 -1.45 2.27
C ASP A 165 -7.18 -2.37 1.57
N LEU A 166 -8.01 -1.82 0.68
CA LEU A 166 -8.92 -2.60 -0.18
C LEU A 166 -8.20 -3.56 -1.14
N ALA A 167 -7.11 -3.10 -1.76
CA ALA A 167 -6.30 -3.94 -2.65
C ALA A 167 -5.65 -5.09 -1.89
N GLU A 168 -5.11 -4.82 -0.69
CA GLU A 168 -4.47 -5.80 0.17
C GLU A 168 -5.46 -6.87 0.65
N GLU A 169 -6.67 -6.46 1.07
CA GLU A 169 -7.75 -7.40 1.42
C GLU A 169 -8.11 -8.28 0.22
N ALA A 170 -8.02 -7.74 -1.00
CA ALA A 170 -8.24 -8.49 -2.22
C ALA A 170 -7.07 -9.42 -2.63
N GLY A 171 -5.94 -9.37 -1.92
CA GLY A 171 -4.71 -10.08 -2.31
C GLY A 171 -3.99 -9.46 -3.52
N ALA A 172 -4.21 -8.17 -3.75
CA ALA A 172 -3.62 -7.37 -4.81
C ALA A 172 -2.87 -6.16 -4.22
N GLN A 173 -2.36 -5.30 -5.10
CA GLN A 173 -1.66 -4.08 -4.72
C GLN A 173 -2.12 -2.91 -5.58
N ALA A 174 -2.07 -1.70 -5.02
CA ALA A 174 -2.33 -0.46 -5.75
C ALA A 174 -1.02 0.23 -6.16
N TYR A 175 -0.95 0.77 -7.38
CA TYR A 175 0.16 1.61 -7.85
C TYR A 175 -0.30 2.55 -8.97
N VAL A 176 0.48 3.60 -9.23
CA VAL A 176 0.20 4.55 -10.33
C VAL A 176 1.28 4.42 -11.39
N LEU A 177 0.88 4.24 -12.64
CA LEU A 177 1.78 4.19 -13.78
C LEU A 177 1.18 4.98 -14.94
N ASP A 178 1.97 5.88 -15.54
CA ASP A 178 1.54 6.73 -16.66
C ASP A 178 0.20 7.47 -16.41
N GLY A 179 0.01 7.93 -15.17
CA GLY A 179 -1.19 8.65 -14.73
C GLY A 179 -2.44 7.77 -14.61
N GLN A 180 -2.27 6.45 -14.56
CA GLN A 180 -3.34 5.49 -14.34
C GLN A 180 -3.17 4.81 -12.97
N LEU A 181 -4.26 4.67 -12.22
CA LEU A 181 -4.30 3.91 -10.96
C LEU A 181 -4.63 2.45 -11.26
N HIS A 182 -3.69 1.56 -10.99
CA HIS A 182 -3.81 0.12 -11.20
C HIS A 182 -4.02 -0.61 -9.88
N ILE A 183 -4.79 -1.69 -9.93
CA ILE A 183 -4.81 -2.72 -8.89
C ILE A 183 -4.50 -4.06 -9.54
N THR A 184 -3.32 -4.60 -9.27
CA THR A 184 -2.92 -5.89 -9.81
C THR A 184 -2.39 -6.83 -8.74
N ARG A 185 -2.40 -8.13 -8.99
CA ARG A 185 -1.66 -9.06 -8.16
C ARG A 185 -0.15 -8.79 -8.27
N PRO A 186 0.62 -9.09 -7.22
CA PRO A 186 2.07 -9.14 -7.32
C PRO A 186 2.53 -9.98 -8.50
N ALA A 187 3.59 -9.54 -9.18
CA ALA A 187 4.31 -10.43 -10.08
C ALA A 187 4.78 -11.65 -9.28
N GLU A 188 4.65 -12.83 -9.87
CA GLU A 188 5.16 -14.05 -9.28
C GLU A 188 6.69 -14.10 -9.44
N ALA A 189 7.36 -14.59 -8.40
CA ALA A 189 8.79 -14.86 -8.44
C ALA A 189 9.17 -15.81 -9.58
N SER A 190 8.24 -16.70 -9.98
CA SER A 190 8.39 -17.63 -11.11
C SER A 190 8.71 -16.94 -12.44
N GLY A 191 8.37 -15.65 -12.59
CA GLY A 191 8.73 -14.84 -13.75
C GLY A 191 10.20 -14.43 -13.82
N ALA A 192 10.97 -14.63 -12.74
CA ALA A 192 12.40 -14.37 -12.73
C ALA A 192 13.17 -15.43 -13.56
N PRO A 193 14.38 -15.09 -14.03
CA PRO A 193 15.26 -16.08 -14.66
C PRO A 193 15.49 -17.31 -13.77
N ASP A 194 15.74 -18.46 -14.38
CA ASP A 194 16.10 -19.66 -13.61
C ASP A 194 17.50 -19.55 -12.98
N GLY A 195 17.79 -20.43 -12.02
CA GLY A 195 19.08 -20.44 -11.29
C GLY A 195 20.30 -20.77 -12.15
N SER A 196 20.12 -21.20 -13.41
CA SER A 196 21.22 -21.41 -14.37
C SER A 196 21.56 -20.14 -15.15
N ALA A 197 20.66 -19.15 -15.16
CA ALA A 197 20.87 -17.87 -15.80
C ALA A 197 22.04 -17.12 -15.17
N ARG A 198 22.74 -16.33 -15.99
CA ARG A 198 23.95 -15.60 -15.61
C ARG A 198 23.74 -14.12 -15.84
N ALA A 199 24.36 -13.30 -15.00
CA ALA A 199 24.18 -11.85 -15.00
C ALA A 199 24.73 -11.16 -16.27
N ASP A 200 25.62 -11.82 -17.01
CA ASP A 200 26.16 -11.33 -18.29
C ASP A 200 25.15 -11.43 -19.44
N ARG A 201 24.14 -12.30 -19.32
CA ARG A 201 23.13 -12.56 -20.35
C ARG A 201 21.75 -12.05 -19.99
N ASN A 202 21.43 -11.97 -18.70
CA ASN A 202 20.13 -11.52 -18.24
C ASN A 202 20.28 -10.44 -17.14
N PRO A 203 19.73 -9.23 -17.38
CA PRO A 203 19.85 -8.11 -16.46
C PRO A 203 19.14 -8.35 -15.10
N LEU A 204 18.16 -9.26 -15.04
CA LEU A 204 17.40 -9.58 -13.83
C LEU A 204 18.06 -10.65 -12.95
N VAL A 205 19.29 -11.08 -13.28
CA VAL A 205 20.09 -11.99 -12.44
C VAL A 205 21.07 -11.17 -11.61
N LEU A 206 21.01 -11.36 -10.29
CA LEU A 206 21.92 -10.80 -9.30
C LEU A 206 22.95 -11.87 -8.93
N GLU A 207 24.18 -11.73 -9.39
CA GLU A 207 25.18 -12.79 -9.29
C GLU A 207 26.44 -12.32 -8.55
N MET A 208 26.80 -13.04 -7.48
CA MET A 208 28.02 -12.80 -6.72
C MET A 208 29.26 -12.99 -7.60
N GLY A 209 30.20 -12.05 -7.54
CA GLY A 209 31.40 -12.06 -8.38
C GLY A 209 31.18 -11.49 -9.79
N SER A 210 29.96 -11.05 -10.13
CA SER A 210 29.64 -10.38 -11.39
C SER A 210 29.08 -8.97 -11.16
N ASN A 211 27.76 -8.80 -11.13
CA ASN A 211 27.09 -7.50 -10.98
C ASN A 211 26.67 -7.19 -9.54
N LEU A 212 26.66 -8.16 -8.64
CA LEU A 212 26.31 -8.01 -7.22
C LEU A 212 27.49 -7.42 -6.43
N LEU A 213 27.28 -6.25 -5.84
CA LEU A 213 28.29 -5.47 -5.10
C LEU A 213 28.18 -5.68 -3.59
N ARG A 214 26.95 -5.71 -3.07
CA ARG A 214 26.64 -5.99 -1.66
C ARG A 214 25.39 -6.85 -1.60
N CYS A 215 25.36 -7.79 -0.67
CA CYS A 215 24.20 -8.63 -0.42
C CYS A 215 24.08 -8.90 1.07
N ARG A 216 22.85 -8.82 1.57
CA ARG A 216 22.42 -9.35 2.85
C ARG A 216 21.12 -10.09 2.60
N ALA A 217 21.16 -11.40 2.70
CA ALA A 217 19.99 -12.25 2.60
C ALA A 217 19.73 -12.90 3.97
N GLY A 218 18.46 -13.02 4.34
CA GLY A 218 18.03 -13.60 5.59
C GLY A 218 16.87 -14.56 5.36
N VAL A 219 16.86 -15.67 6.10
CA VAL A 219 15.73 -16.58 6.20
C VAL A 219 15.38 -16.68 7.67
N SER A 220 14.10 -16.52 8.01
CA SER A 220 13.61 -16.45 9.38
C SER A 220 12.30 -17.21 9.53
N SER A 221 12.20 -17.96 10.61
CA SER A 221 10.95 -18.57 11.08
C SER A 221 10.13 -17.63 11.97
N ALA A 222 10.66 -16.44 12.30
CA ALA A 222 9.97 -15.49 13.14
C ALA A 222 8.62 -15.11 12.53
N GLU A 223 7.57 -15.16 13.36
CA GLU A 223 6.19 -14.84 13.00
C GLU A 223 5.58 -15.74 11.91
N GLN A 224 6.26 -16.82 11.52
CA GLN A 224 5.71 -17.82 10.60
C GLN A 224 4.70 -18.71 11.32
N VAL A 225 3.61 -19.03 10.62
CA VAL A 225 2.52 -19.87 11.11
C VAL A 225 2.21 -20.96 10.07
N SER A 226 1.65 -22.08 10.49
CA SER A 226 1.25 -23.14 9.56
C SER A 226 -0.05 -22.78 8.83
N GLU A 227 -0.94 -22.03 9.50
CA GLU A 227 -2.27 -21.71 8.99
C GLU A 227 -2.78 -20.37 9.52
N VAL A 228 -3.53 -19.68 8.68
CA VAL A 228 -4.33 -18.51 9.03
C VAL A 228 -5.81 -18.92 9.11
N GLU A 229 -6.47 -18.50 10.18
CA GLU A 229 -7.91 -18.62 10.36
C GLU A 229 -8.52 -17.21 10.48
N VAL A 230 -9.51 -16.90 9.65
CA VAL A 230 -10.27 -15.66 9.74
C VAL A 230 -11.70 -15.99 10.12
N ARG A 231 -12.23 -15.29 11.11
CA ARG A 231 -13.61 -15.49 11.61
C ARG A 231 -14.51 -14.33 11.24
N GLY A 232 -15.78 -14.64 11.06
CA GLY A 232 -16.84 -13.67 10.82
C GLY A 232 -18.18 -14.18 11.35
N TRP A 233 -19.22 -13.40 11.12
CA TRP A 233 -20.57 -13.71 11.56
C TRP A 233 -21.59 -13.38 10.47
N ASP A 234 -22.28 -14.41 9.98
CA ASP A 234 -23.39 -14.22 9.05
C ASP A 234 -24.67 -13.95 9.85
N ILE A 235 -25.12 -12.71 9.78
CA ILE A 235 -26.33 -12.24 10.47
C ILE A 235 -27.59 -12.88 9.85
N LYS A 236 -27.60 -13.12 8.53
CA LYS A 236 -28.77 -13.64 7.80
C LYS A 236 -29.03 -15.11 8.16
N THR A 237 -27.97 -15.90 8.26
CA THR A 237 -28.08 -17.33 8.58
C THR A 237 -27.86 -17.66 10.05
N LYS A 238 -27.42 -16.69 10.86
CA LYS A 238 -27.06 -16.86 12.28
C LYS A 238 -25.97 -17.93 12.48
N GLN A 239 -24.99 -17.95 11.59
CA GLN A 239 -23.89 -18.92 11.61
C GLN A 239 -22.53 -18.24 11.75
N PRO A 240 -21.58 -18.86 12.46
CA PRO A 240 -20.20 -18.44 12.42
C PRO A 240 -19.61 -18.69 11.02
N LEU A 241 -18.83 -17.73 10.53
CA LEU A 241 -18.04 -17.87 9.32
C LEU A 241 -16.59 -18.17 9.70
N VAL A 242 -15.97 -19.12 9.02
CA VAL A 242 -14.58 -19.50 9.26
C VAL A 242 -13.90 -19.73 7.92
N GLY A 243 -12.96 -18.85 7.58
CA GLY A 243 -12.03 -19.01 6.46
C GLY A 243 -10.69 -19.55 6.96
N ARG A 244 -10.06 -20.44 6.20
CA ARG A 244 -8.78 -21.06 6.55
C ARG A 244 -7.86 -21.13 5.34
N ALA A 245 -6.59 -20.79 5.53
CA ALA A 245 -5.59 -20.90 4.48
C ALA A 245 -4.22 -21.33 5.04
N PRO A 246 -3.50 -22.26 4.37
CA PRO A 246 -2.15 -22.63 4.75
C PRO A 246 -1.16 -21.49 4.44
N ALA A 247 -0.24 -21.18 5.37
CA ALA A 247 0.75 -20.11 5.23
C ALA A 247 2.16 -20.63 4.93
N GLY A 248 2.25 -21.75 4.22
CA GLY A 248 3.52 -22.46 3.96
C GLY A 248 4.26 -22.06 2.69
N LYS A 249 3.64 -21.29 1.79
CA LYS A 249 4.19 -20.92 0.48
C LYS A 249 3.83 -19.47 0.14
N SER A 250 4.67 -18.84 -0.66
CA SER A 250 4.44 -17.53 -1.25
C SER A 250 4.76 -17.58 -2.74
N ALA A 251 3.97 -16.87 -3.54
CA ALA A 251 4.18 -16.63 -4.95
C ALA A 251 5.29 -15.59 -5.20
N THR A 252 5.64 -14.77 -4.20
CA THR A 252 6.67 -13.72 -4.33
C THR A 252 8.08 -14.19 -3.95
N LEU A 253 8.22 -15.43 -3.46
CA LEU A 253 9.48 -16.03 -3.04
C LEU A 253 9.56 -17.49 -3.50
N GLU A 254 10.60 -17.84 -4.25
CA GLU A 254 10.89 -19.21 -4.68
C GLU A 254 12.35 -19.55 -4.35
N LEU A 255 12.57 -20.09 -3.16
CA LEU A 255 13.88 -20.40 -2.59
C LEU A 255 14.08 -21.90 -2.44
N GLY A 256 15.31 -22.33 -2.14
CA GLY A 256 15.60 -23.72 -1.77
C GLY A 256 14.98 -24.19 -0.45
N VAL A 257 14.29 -23.29 0.28
CA VAL A 257 13.51 -23.56 1.49
C VAL A 257 12.21 -22.77 1.45
N SER A 258 11.18 -23.28 2.11
CA SER A 258 9.84 -22.68 2.21
C SER A 258 9.50 -22.19 3.62
N ALA A 259 8.48 -21.34 3.73
CA ALA A 259 7.94 -20.89 5.02
C ALA A 259 7.59 -22.07 5.94
N ALA A 260 6.96 -23.12 5.38
CA ALA A 260 6.59 -24.32 6.13
C ALA A 260 7.81 -25.08 6.67
N GLU A 261 8.90 -25.17 5.91
CA GLU A 261 10.10 -25.89 6.33
C GLU A 261 10.86 -25.14 7.43
N VAL A 262 10.92 -23.80 7.35
CA VAL A 262 11.59 -22.99 8.36
C VAL A 262 10.80 -22.93 9.68
N SER A 263 9.47 -23.04 9.62
CA SER A 263 8.62 -23.06 10.81
C SER A 263 8.49 -24.45 11.46
N ALA A 264 8.68 -25.54 10.69
CA ALA A 264 8.48 -26.92 11.15
C ALA A 264 9.18 -27.28 12.49
N PRO A 265 10.43 -26.84 12.78
CA PRO A 265 11.10 -27.14 14.06
C PRO A 265 10.40 -26.57 15.30
N PHE A 266 9.51 -25.59 15.14
CA PHE A 266 8.85 -24.88 16.24
C PHE A 266 7.41 -25.38 16.48
N GLY A 267 6.97 -26.41 15.75
CA GLY A 267 5.63 -26.98 15.85
C GLY A 267 4.58 -26.19 15.06
N GLU A 268 3.32 -26.61 15.21
CA GLU A 268 2.20 -25.94 14.56
C GLU A 268 1.79 -24.67 15.32
N ALA A 269 1.64 -23.58 14.58
CA ALA A 269 1.12 -22.32 15.09
C ALA A 269 0.03 -21.81 14.14
N ARG A 270 -1.08 -21.33 14.70
CA ARG A 270 -2.20 -20.78 13.92
C ARG A 270 -2.36 -19.30 14.23
N PHE A 271 -2.46 -18.49 13.18
CA PHE A 271 -2.81 -17.07 13.31
C PHE A 271 -4.33 -16.90 13.16
N VAL A 272 -4.99 -16.33 14.17
CA VAL A 272 -6.46 -16.20 14.18
C VAL A 272 -6.87 -14.73 14.17
N VAL A 273 -7.62 -14.31 13.14
CA VAL A 273 -8.21 -12.96 13.03
C VAL A 273 -9.64 -12.97 13.53
N THR A 274 -9.98 -12.02 14.41
CA THR A 274 -11.29 -11.98 15.10
C THR A 274 -11.89 -10.58 15.24
N ASP A 275 -11.20 -9.55 14.74
CA ASP A 275 -11.50 -8.15 15.00
C ASP A 275 -11.88 -7.38 13.73
N THR A 276 -12.25 -8.10 12.68
CA THR A 276 -12.83 -7.58 11.44
C THR A 276 -14.21 -8.20 11.24
N ALA A 277 -15.20 -7.36 10.97
CA ALA A 277 -16.60 -7.76 10.83
C ALA A 277 -16.93 -8.27 9.40
N TYR A 278 -16.53 -9.50 9.11
CA TYR A 278 -16.89 -10.19 7.86
C TYR A 278 -18.29 -10.78 7.93
N GLY A 279 -19.11 -10.50 6.91
CA GLY A 279 -20.51 -10.93 6.83
C GLY A 279 -20.78 -12.06 5.84
N ALA A 280 -19.80 -12.45 5.02
CA ALA A 280 -19.95 -13.49 4.00
C ALA A 280 -18.76 -14.47 3.96
N GLN A 281 -19.03 -15.74 3.66
CA GLN A 281 -18.00 -16.80 3.62
C GLN A 281 -16.87 -16.48 2.61
N ALA A 282 -17.22 -15.95 1.44
CA ALA A 282 -16.23 -15.56 0.44
C ALA A 282 -15.23 -14.51 0.95
N GLN A 283 -15.66 -13.60 1.83
CA GLN A 283 -14.79 -12.57 2.40
C GLN A 283 -13.78 -13.18 3.38
N VAL A 284 -14.22 -14.07 4.30
CA VAL A 284 -13.30 -14.71 5.25
C VAL A 284 -12.31 -15.64 4.55
N ASP A 285 -12.71 -16.32 3.47
CA ASP A 285 -11.82 -17.17 2.68
C ASP A 285 -10.76 -16.34 1.94
N GLN A 286 -11.17 -15.23 1.34
CA GLN A 286 -10.28 -14.31 0.64
C GLN A 286 -9.28 -13.66 1.60
N ALA A 287 -9.75 -13.14 2.73
CA ALA A 287 -8.90 -12.54 3.76
C ALA A 287 -7.91 -13.55 4.34
N ALA A 288 -8.34 -14.79 4.60
CA ALA A 288 -7.45 -15.84 5.09
C ALA A 288 -6.33 -16.14 4.08
N LYS A 289 -6.67 -16.25 2.78
CA LYS A 289 -5.69 -16.49 1.72
C LYS A 289 -4.69 -15.33 1.58
N ALA A 290 -5.18 -14.10 1.50
CA ALA A 290 -4.32 -12.92 1.36
C ALA A 290 -3.36 -12.76 2.55
N LEU A 291 -3.86 -12.99 3.77
CA LEU A 291 -3.06 -12.92 4.98
C LEU A 291 -2.04 -14.07 5.08
N ALA A 292 -2.41 -15.29 4.70
CA ALA A 292 -1.50 -16.42 4.67
C ALA A 292 -0.33 -16.19 3.69
N GLU A 293 -0.64 -15.69 2.49
CA GLU A 293 0.34 -15.31 1.48
C GLU A 293 1.30 -14.23 2.00
N ARG A 294 0.76 -13.23 2.72
CA ARG A 294 1.54 -12.14 3.30
C ARG A 294 2.51 -12.61 4.39
N ILE A 295 2.06 -13.49 5.29
CA ILE A 295 2.91 -14.05 6.36
C ILE A 295 3.98 -14.95 5.74
N ALA A 296 3.60 -15.83 4.80
CA ALA A 296 4.57 -16.63 4.08
C ALA A 296 5.58 -15.75 3.36
N GLY A 297 5.15 -14.68 2.68
CA GLY A 297 6.03 -13.76 1.97
C GLY A 297 7.07 -13.01 2.83
N SER A 298 7.04 -13.12 4.16
CA SER A 298 8.03 -12.50 5.05
C SER A 298 9.08 -13.47 5.62
N PHE A 299 9.07 -14.76 5.22
CA PHE A 299 10.03 -15.74 5.73
C PHE A 299 11.46 -15.48 5.23
N ALA A 300 11.61 -14.79 4.10
CA ALA A 300 12.91 -14.42 3.53
C ALA A 300 13.00 -12.93 3.25
N GLU A 301 14.21 -12.40 3.41
CA GLU A 301 14.54 -11.00 3.15
C GLU A 301 15.80 -10.91 2.29
N LEU A 302 15.88 -9.87 1.46
CA LEU A 302 17.02 -9.56 0.63
C LEU A 302 17.26 -8.06 0.60
N GLU A 303 18.46 -7.63 0.96
CA GLU A 303 18.99 -6.31 0.65
C GLU A 303 20.20 -6.51 -0.27
N ALA A 304 20.13 -5.98 -1.49
CA ALA A 304 21.22 -6.12 -2.45
C ALA A 304 21.53 -4.80 -3.15
N VAL A 305 22.81 -4.61 -3.46
CA VAL A 305 23.32 -3.50 -4.28
C VAL A 305 23.96 -4.12 -5.51
N ILE A 306 23.50 -3.72 -6.69
CA ILE A 306 24.05 -4.15 -7.97
C ILE A 306 24.60 -2.97 -8.78
N ARG A 307 25.45 -3.29 -9.76
CA ARG A 307 25.78 -2.32 -10.81
C ARG A 307 24.51 -1.88 -11.53
N GLY A 308 24.39 -0.58 -11.75
CA GLY A 308 23.16 0.09 -12.15
C GLY A 308 22.42 -0.56 -13.32
N ASN A 309 21.18 -0.97 -13.03
CA ASN A 309 20.26 -1.59 -13.97
C ASN A 309 18.86 -0.99 -13.79
N PRO A 310 18.32 -0.28 -14.80
CA PRO A 310 17.00 0.33 -14.75
C PRO A 310 15.80 -0.62 -14.89
N GLU A 311 16.05 -1.90 -15.18
CA GLU A 311 15.00 -2.94 -15.27
C GLU A 311 14.67 -3.56 -13.91
N VAL A 312 15.59 -3.47 -12.93
CA VAL A 312 15.34 -3.93 -11.56
C VAL A 312 14.55 -2.85 -10.84
N ARG A 313 13.26 -3.13 -10.64
CA ARG A 313 12.25 -2.21 -10.10
C ARG A 313 11.36 -2.85 -9.07
N ALA A 314 10.64 -2.03 -8.32
CA ALA A 314 9.59 -2.53 -7.46
C ALA A 314 8.55 -3.31 -8.30
N GLY A 315 8.20 -4.52 -7.85
CA GLY A 315 7.33 -5.43 -8.61
C GLY A 315 8.03 -6.32 -9.63
N SER A 316 9.31 -6.10 -9.96
CA SER A 316 10.06 -7.00 -10.85
C SER A 316 10.49 -8.29 -10.14
N ALA A 317 10.53 -9.40 -10.87
CA ALA A 317 11.04 -10.68 -10.38
C ALA A 317 12.51 -10.83 -10.76
N VAL A 318 13.37 -11.09 -9.76
CA VAL A 318 14.83 -11.19 -9.90
C VAL A 318 15.35 -12.53 -9.36
N ALA A 319 16.45 -13.02 -9.90
CA ALA A 319 17.11 -14.25 -9.44
C ALA A 319 18.40 -13.90 -8.67
N LEU A 320 18.62 -14.49 -7.50
CA LEU A 320 19.84 -14.34 -6.71
C LEU A 320 20.68 -15.63 -6.80
N ASN A 321 21.88 -15.49 -7.37
CA ASN A 321 22.74 -16.63 -7.70
C ASN A 321 24.13 -16.50 -7.04
N ALA A 322 24.74 -17.66 -6.77
CA ALA A 322 26.10 -17.81 -6.25
C ALA A 322 26.34 -17.18 -4.86
N VAL A 323 25.30 -16.99 -4.05
CA VAL A 323 25.40 -16.49 -2.67
C VAL A 323 25.41 -17.61 -1.62
N GLY A 324 25.12 -18.85 -2.03
CA GLY A 324 25.02 -20.02 -1.17
C GLY A 324 23.60 -20.33 -0.69
N ALA A 325 23.33 -21.61 -0.46
CA ALA A 325 22.08 -22.07 0.14
C ALA A 325 21.95 -21.61 1.60
N PRO A 326 20.72 -21.34 2.10
CA PRO A 326 19.43 -21.47 1.42
C PRO A 326 18.92 -20.18 0.75
N PHE A 327 19.80 -19.20 0.52
CA PHE A 327 19.43 -17.85 0.09
C PHE A 327 19.31 -17.70 -1.43
N GLU A 328 19.78 -18.67 -2.19
CA GLU A 328 19.64 -18.66 -3.65
C GLU A 328 18.21 -18.99 -4.07
N GLY A 329 17.72 -18.26 -5.07
CA GLY A 329 16.37 -18.41 -5.56
C GLY A 329 15.84 -17.16 -6.24
N ARG A 330 14.53 -17.11 -6.41
CA ARG A 330 13.82 -16.03 -7.07
C ARG A 330 13.04 -15.20 -6.05
N TYR A 331 13.09 -13.90 -6.26
CA TYR A 331 12.52 -12.92 -5.37
C TYR A 331 11.72 -11.90 -6.19
N THR A 332 10.60 -11.44 -5.64
CA THR A 332 9.89 -10.29 -6.18
C THR A 332 10.30 -9.05 -5.41
N VAL A 333 10.88 -8.06 -6.09
CA VAL A 333 11.39 -6.83 -5.48
C VAL A 333 10.25 -6.02 -4.87
N THR A 334 10.42 -5.56 -3.63
CA THR A 334 9.43 -4.72 -2.94
C THR A 334 9.71 -3.22 -3.08
N SER A 335 10.98 -2.85 -3.12
CA SER A 335 11.41 -1.49 -3.42
C SER A 335 12.79 -1.49 -4.06
N SER A 336 13.06 -0.46 -4.84
CA SER A 336 14.38 -0.22 -5.44
C SER A 336 14.76 1.25 -5.37
N ARG A 337 16.04 1.52 -5.18
CA ARG A 337 16.64 2.84 -5.29
C ARG A 337 17.71 2.83 -6.36
N HIS A 338 17.54 3.66 -7.38
CA HIS A 338 18.56 3.95 -8.37
C HIS A 338 19.40 5.12 -7.88
N VAL A 339 20.68 4.90 -7.58
CA VAL A 339 21.59 5.93 -7.05
C VAL A 339 22.61 6.31 -8.11
N PHE A 340 22.79 7.62 -8.31
CA PHE A 340 23.75 8.22 -9.23
C PHE A 340 24.72 9.08 -8.44
N ASP A 341 25.95 8.58 -8.28
CA ASP A 341 27.01 9.24 -7.52
C ASP A 341 28.30 9.40 -8.35
N PRO A 342 28.99 10.56 -8.32
CA PRO A 342 30.16 10.82 -9.17
C PRO A 342 31.32 9.86 -8.93
N VAL A 343 31.41 9.29 -7.73
CA VAL A 343 32.49 8.39 -7.30
C VAL A 343 32.11 6.94 -7.52
N ARG A 344 30.88 6.54 -7.16
CA ARG A 344 30.39 5.14 -7.26
C ARG A 344 29.75 4.81 -8.61
N GLY A 345 29.42 5.81 -9.40
CA GLY A 345 28.69 5.68 -10.64
C GLY A 345 27.20 5.42 -10.42
N TYR A 346 26.60 4.62 -11.29
CA TYR A 346 25.21 4.20 -11.19
C TYR A 346 25.11 2.84 -10.49
N GLU A 347 24.37 2.80 -9.37
CA GLU A 347 24.01 1.60 -8.62
C GLU A 347 22.50 1.44 -8.54
N THR A 348 22.02 0.20 -8.51
CA THR A 348 20.63 -0.11 -8.14
C THR A 348 20.65 -0.85 -6.81
N TRP A 349 20.03 -0.27 -5.81
CA TRP A 349 19.81 -0.88 -4.51
C TRP A 349 18.41 -1.48 -4.54
N LEU A 350 18.25 -2.72 -4.09
CA LEU A 350 16.97 -3.39 -4.04
C LEU A 350 16.73 -3.97 -2.66
N THR A 351 15.47 -3.98 -2.29
CA THR A 351 14.97 -4.63 -1.08
C THR A 351 13.86 -5.59 -1.47
N VAL A 352 13.89 -6.76 -0.87
CA VAL A 352 12.78 -7.71 -0.81
C VAL A 352 12.51 -7.93 0.66
N SER A 353 11.35 -7.48 1.09
CA SER A 353 10.84 -7.72 2.42
C SER A 353 9.44 -8.31 2.31
N GLY A 354 8.90 -8.85 3.41
CA GLY A 354 7.46 -9.04 3.48
C GLY A 354 6.73 -7.70 3.26
N GLN A 355 5.42 -7.74 2.99
CA GLN A 355 4.55 -6.54 2.92
C GLN A 355 4.39 -5.84 4.29
N GLN A 356 5.23 -6.17 5.26
CA GLN A 356 5.23 -5.61 6.60
C GLN A 356 6.32 -4.54 6.64
N GLU A 357 5.94 -3.32 6.99
CA GLU A 357 6.91 -2.25 7.18
C GLU A 357 7.70 -2.49 8.48
N ARG A 358 8.97 -2.90 8.36
CA ARG A 358 9.86 -3.19 9.50
C ARG A 358 10.68 -1.99 9.96
N SER A 359 10.35 -0.79 9.47
CA SER A 359 10.93 0.45 10.01
C SER A 359 10.55 0.60 11.48
N LEU A 360 11.32 1.36 12.27
CA LEU A 360 10.90 1.68 13.65
C LEU A 360 9.50 2.29 13.68
N PHE A 361 9.12 3.04 12.64
CA PHE A 361 7.77 3.56 12.46
C PHE A 361 6.73 2.43 12.28
N GLY A 362 6.97 1.46 11.40
CA GLY A 362 6.07 0.32 11.23
C GLY A 362 6.02 -0.62 12.44
N LEU A 363 7.12 -0.78 13.19
CA LEU A 363 7.16 -1.58 14.41
C LEU A 363 6.51 -0.89 15.61
N THR A 364 6.66 0.44 15.73
CA THR A 364 6.02 1.24 16.80
C THR A 364 4.60 1.66 16.47
N GLY A 365 4.23 1.67 15.19
CA GLY A 365 2.87 1.87 14.69
C GLY A 365 1.93 0.68 14.91
N GLY A 366 2.45 -0.40 15.51
CA GLY A 366 1.75 -1.68 15.61
C GLY A 366 2.15 -2.55 14.42
N GLY A 367 2.78 -3.69 14.71
CA GLY A 367 3.06 -4.69 13.69
C GLY A 367 1.77 -5.14 12.97
N PRO A 368 1.88 -6.06 12.00
CA PRO A 368 0.79 -6.51 11.12
C PRO A 368 -0.29 -7.36 11.81
N GLY A 369 -0.35 -7.28 13.14
CA GLY A 369 -1.44 -7.75 13.97
C GLY A 369 -2.58 -6.74 13.99
N PRO A 370 -3.83 -7.16 13.72
CA PRO A 370 -5.00 -6.27 13.72
C PRO A 370 -5.31 -5.53 15.05
N GLY A 371 -4.57 -5.83 16.13
CA GLY A 371 -4.77 -5.27 17.47
C GLY A 371 -3.91 -4.07 17.86
N GLY A 372 -3.05 -3.55 16.96
CA GLY A 372 -2.26 -2.34 17.23
C GLY A 372 -3.12 -1.09 17.20
N SER A 373 -3.23 -0.37 18.32
CA SER A 373 -3.90 0.95 18.42
C SER A 373 -3.08 2.10 17.80
N GLY A 374 -2.21 1.78 16.84
CA GLY A 374 -1.45 2.73 16.03
C GLY A 374 -1.85 2.57 14.56
N ALA A 375 -1.90 3.69 13.84
CA ALA A 375 -2.20 3.71 12.42
C ALA A 375 -1.14 2.91 11.64
N GLY A 376 -1.48 1.70 11.20
CA GLY A 376 -0.61 0.85 10.40
C GLY A 376 -1.27 -0.49 10.01
N ALA A 377 -1.43 -0.69 8.70
CA ALA A 377 -1.78 -1.93 7.99
C ALA A 377 -3.01 -2.72 8.51
N GLY A 378 -4.20 -2.36 8.01
CA GLY A 378 -5.41 -3.21 8.07
C GLY A 378 -6.56 -2.71 8.95
N GLY A 379 -6.39 -1.59 9.65
CA GLY A 379 -7.47 -0.94 10.40
C GLY A 379 -7.53 0.53 10.07
N GLY A 380 -8.47 0.93 9.21
CA GLY A 380 -8.87 2.34 9.09
C GLY A 380 -9.13 2.93 10.48
N SER A 381 -9.07 4.25 10.63
CA SER A 381 -9.32 4.91 11.93
C SER A 381 -10.60 4.38 12.57
N ARG A 382 -10.43 3.49 13.56
CA ARG A 382 -11.54 2.85 14.27
C ARG A 382 -12.29 3.94 15.02
N CYS A 383 -13.62 3.99 14.84
CA CYS A 383 -14.46 4.82 15.68
C CYS A 383 -14.60 4.13 17.04
N VAL A 384 -13.68 4.46 17.95
CA VAL A 384 -13.67 3.87 19.30
C VAL A 384 -14.62 4.67 20.19
N GLY A 385 -15.76 4.06 20.52
CA GLY A 385 -16.71 4.61 21.48
C GLY A 385 -18.15 4.64 20.96
N LEU A 386 -18.99 5.38 21.68
CA LEU A 386 -20.38 5.64 21.33
C LEU A 386 -20.52 7.08 20.83
N VAL A 387 -21.36 7.26 19.83
CA VAL A 387 -21.61 8.57 19.20
C VAL A 387 -23.10 8.86 19.14
N SER A 388 -23.46 10.13 19.05
CA SER A 388 -24.82 10.55 18.72
C SER A 388 -24.98 10.65 17.20
N GLY A 389 -26.15 10.23 16.71
CA GLY A 389 -26.57 10.37 15.32
C GLY A 389 -28.06 10.65 15.23
N THR A 390 -28.52 11.08 14.06
CA THR A 390 -29.94 11.37 13.79
C THR A 390 -30.48 10.36 12.79
N VAL A 391 -31.63 9.75 13.09
CA VAL A 391 -32.29 8.83 12.15
C VAL A 391 -32.76 9.56 10.90
N THR A 392 -32.46 8.98 9.75
CA THR A 392 -32.76 9.56 8.42
C THR A 392 -33.68 8.71 7.58
N ASP A 393 -33.68 7.39 7.77
CA ASP A 393 -34.55 6.47 7.06
C ASP A 393 -34.89 5.26 7.93
N THR A 394 -36.14 4.84 7.88
CA THR A 394 -36.71 3.70 8.60
C THR A 394 -37.32 2.66 7.66
N HIS A 395 -37.30 2.89 6.34
CA HIS A 395 -37.86 1.99 5.33
C HIS A 395 -36.88 0.86 4.98
N ASP A 396 -36.57 0.01 5.96
CA ASP A 396 -35.67 -1.14 5.79
C ASP A 396 -36.22 -2.11 4.71
N PRO A 397 -35.52 -2.32 3.58
CA PRO A 397 -35.96 -3.22 2.52
C PRO A 397 -36.10 -4.68 2.96
N GLU A 398 -35.35 -5.11 3.99
CA GLU A 398 -35.44 -6.47 4.53
C GLU A 398 -36.41 -6.58 5.72
N GLY A 399 -37.09 -5.49 6.09
CA GLY A 399 -38.08 -5.48 7.18
C GLY A 399 -37.55 -5.93 8.54
N SER A 400 -36.24 -5.78 8.78
CA SER A 400 -35.55 -6.28 9.98
C SER A 400 -35.45 -5.24 11.10
N GLY A 401 -36.17 -4.10 10.97
CA GLY A 401 -36.18 -3.02 11.95
C GLY A 401 -34.88 -2.20 12.00
N ARG A 402 -34.12 -2.19 10.91
CA ARG A 402 -32.90 -1.37 10.79
C ARG A 402 -33.24 0.07 10.41
N VAL A 403 -32.32 0.98 10.71
CA VAL A 403 -32.47 2.41 10.37
C VAL A 403 -31.19 2.96 9.75
N LYS A 404 -31.29 3.97 8.89
CA LYS A 404 -30.14 4.77 8.46
C LYS A 404 -29.95 5.97 9.38
N VAL A 405 -28.70 6.27 9.69
CA VAL A 405 -28.33 7.32 10.63
C VAL A 405 -27.37 8.30 9.95
N ARG A 406 -27.60 9.59 10.18
CA ARG A 406 -26.67 10.66 9.81
C ARG A 406 -25.89 11.10 11.04
N PHE A 407 -24.59 11.30 10.87
CA PHE A 407 -23.71 11.80 11.93
C PHE A 407 -23.31 13.24 11.62
N PRO A 408 -23.78 14.25 12.37
CA PRO A 408 -23.52 15.66 12.07
C PRO A 408 -22.04 16.07 12.11
N TRP A 409 -21.18 15.26 12.73
CA TRP A 409 -19.74 15.47 12.84
C TRP A 409 -18.94 14.79 11.72
N LEU A 410 -19.60 14.01 10.86
CA LEU A 410 -19.01 13.43 9.65
C LEU A 410 -19.30 14.31 8.44
N SER A 411 -18.54 14.07 7.36
CA SER A 411 -18.75 14.71 6.06
C SER A 411 -20.12 14.36 5.48
N ASP A 412 -20.72 15.29 4.74
CA ASP A 412 -21.96 15.05 3.97
C ASP A 412 -21.77 13.99 2.86
N GLU A 413 -20.52 13.67 2.48
CA GLU A 413 -20.19 12.58 1.56
C GLU A 413 -20.38 11.17 2.18
N TYR A 414 -20.63 11.08 3.49
CA TYR A 414 -20.88 9.84 4.20
C TYR A 414 -22.39 9.62 4.44
N ALA A 415 -22.88 8.46 4.01
CA ALA A 415 -24.17 7.93 4.39
C ALA A 415 -23.96 6.58 5.10
N SER A 416 -24.64 6.37 6.23
CA SER A 416 -24.53 5.08 6.93
C SER A 416 -25.15 3.95 6.11
N ASP A 417 -24.70 2.72 6.40
CA ASP A 417 -25.48 1.54 6.06
C ASP A 417 -26.70 1.41 6.98
N TRP A 418 -27.55 0.42 6.72
CA TRP A 418 -28.65 0.01 7.59
C TRP A 418 -28.12 -0.48 8.94
N ALA A 419 -28.29 0.35 9.98
CA ALA A 419 -27.88 0.06 11.33
C ALA A 419 -28.90 -0.86 12.02
N ARG A 420 -28.43 -1.94 12.64
CA ARG A 420 -29.28 -2.79 13.49
C ARG A 420 -29.66 -2.04 14.76
N THR A 421 -30.93 -2.09 15.13
CA THR A 421 -31.45 -1.53 16.37
C THR A 421 -31.37 -2.58 17.47
N ALA A 422 -30.80 -2.22 18.62
CA ALA A 422 -30.79 -3.07 19.80
C ALA A 422 -32.22 -3.22 20.32
N GLN A 423 -32.65 -4.47 20.49
CA GLN A 423 -33.99 -4.82 20.97
C GLN A 423 -33.90 -5.47 22.35
N SER A 424 -34.93 -5.31 23.18
CA SER A 424 -35.00 -5.93 24.52
C SER A 424 -35.20 -7.45 24.49
N GLY A 425 -35.46 -8.04 23.32
CA GLY A 425 -35.68 -9.47 23.09
C GLY A 425 -35.14 -9.92 21.73
N GLY A 426 -35.03 -11.25 21.50
CA GLY A 426 -34.30 -11.76 20.32
C GLY A 426 -34.69 -13.15 19.78
N THR A 427 -35.62 -13.89 20.38
CA THR A 427 -36.15 -15.14 19.80
C THR A 427 -37.67 -15.15 19.93
N SER A 428 -38.38 -15.29 18.80
CA SER A 428 -39.86 -15.34 18.71
C SER A 428 -40.62 -14.08 19.11
N GLY A 429 -39.95 -12.91 19.12
CA GLY A 429 -40.60 -11.60 19.11
C GLY A 429 -40.75 -10.90 20.47
N GLY A 430 -41.12 -9.63 20.32
CA GLY A 430 -41.39 -8.56 21.28
C GLY A 430 -41.78 -7.34 20.41
N GLU A 431 -42.43 -6.31 20.97
CA GLU A 431 -42.65 -5.08 20.20
C GLU A 431 -41.28 -4.48 19.83
N ALA A 432 -41.00 -4.38 18.52
CA ALA A 432 -39.77 -3.77 18.04
C ALA A 432 -39.86 -2.26 18.28
N PHE A 433 -38.93 -1.72 19.04
CA PHE A 433 -38.80 -0.28 19.19
C PHE A 433 -37.90 0.23 18.06
N ILE A 434 -38.52 0.83 17.04
CA ILE A 434 -37.84 1.43 15.90
C ILE A 434 -37.92 2.95 16.07
N PRO A 435 -36.79 3.67 16.20
CA PRO A 435 -36.78 5.12 16.28
C PRO A 435 -37.40 5.78 15.04
N GLU A 436 -37.98 6.96 15.19
CA GLU A 436 -38.59 7.71 14.10
C GLU A 436 -37.56 8.57 13.35
N ILE A 437 -37.90 8.97 12.12
CA ILE A 437 -37.05 9.89 11.34
C ILE A 437 -36.95 11.22 12.09
N GLY A 438 -35.72 11.67 12.34
CA GLY A 438 -35.42 12.87 13.11
C GLY A 438 -35.02 12.60 14.57
N ASP A 439 -35.24 11.39 15.08
CA ASP A 439 -34.83 11.03 16.45
C ASP A 439 -33.32 11.05 16.60
N GLU A 440 -32.87 11.54 17.76
CA GLU A 440 -31.48 11.42 18.18
C GLU A 440 -31.24 10.03 18.80
N VAL A 441 -30.21 9.33 18.34
CA VAL A 441 -29.90 7.96 18.75
C VAL A 441 -28.44 7.81 19.16
N LEU A 442 -28.22 6.94 20.15
CA LEU A 442 -26.91 6.49 20.57
C LEU A 442 -26.44 5.34 19.66
N VAL A 443 -25.31 5.52 19.01
CA VAL A 443 -24.75 4.57 18.04
C VAL A 443 -23.41 4.03 18.52
N GLY A 444 -23.21 2.71 18.38
CA GLY A 444 -21.92 2.05 18.47
C GLY A 444 -21.53 1.43 17.13
N PHE A 445 -20.25 1.09 16.94
CA PHE A 445 -19.73 0.51 15.69
C PHE A 445 -19.10 -0.85 15.95
N GLU A 446 -19.41 -1.86 15.12
CA GLU A 446 -18.85 -3.21 15.25
C GLU A 446 -17.34 -3.18 15.14
N HIS A 447 -16.61 -3.55 16.19
CA HIS A 447 -15.14 -3.45 16.24
C HIS A 447 -14.60 -2.05 15.87
N GLY A 448 -15.42 -0.99 15.98
CA GLY A 448 -15.09 0.38 15.57
C GLY A 448 -15.18 0.66 14.07
N HIS A 449 -15.77 -0.23 13.26
CA HIS A 449 -15.95 -0.08 11.82
C HIS A 449 -17.12 0.85 11.49
N LEU A 450 -16.83 1.97 10.80
CA LEU A 450 -17.80 3.02 10.47
C LEU A 450 -18.92 2.53 9.51
N ASP A 451 -18.64 1.46 8.75
CA ASP A 451 -19.56 0.74 7.87
C ASP A 451 -20.50 -0.24 8.62
N ARG A 452 -20.27 -0.48 9.92
CA ARG A 452 -21.05 -1.42 10.73
C ARG A 452 -21.71 -0.76 11.97
N PRO A 453 -22.67 0.16 11.78
CA PRO A 453 -23.33 0.83 12.89
C PRO A 453 -24.40 -0.03 13.60
N TYR A 454 -24.53 0.19 14.91
CA TYR A 454 -25.59 -0.31 15.79
C TYR A 454 -26.27 0.85 16.50
N VAL A 455 -27.59 0.92 16.44
CA VAL A 455 -28.37 1.83 17.28
C VAL A 455 -28.64 1.13 18.61
N LEU A 456 -28.16 1.70 19.71
CA LEU A 456 -28.27 1.12 21.04
C LEU A 456 -29.47 1.66 21.82
N ALA A 457 -29.80 2.94 21.65
CA ALA A 457 -30.90 3.60 22.34
C ALA A 457 -31.31 4.91 21.64
N GLY A 458 -32.53 5.36 21.86
CA GLY A 458 -32.93 6.76 21.62
C GLY A 458 -32.40 7.67 22.73
N LEU A 459 -32.13 8.92 22.39
CA LEU A 459 -31.63 9.95 23.30
C LEU A 459 -32.61 11.12 23.34
N TYR A 460 -32.97 11.55 24.55
CA TYR A 460 -33.64 12.84 24.74
C TYR A 460 -32.62 13.98 24.70
N ASN A 461 -33.07 15.15 24.28
CA ASN A 461 -32.22 16.33 24.11
C ASN A 461 -32.95 17.61 24.54
N GLY A 462 -32.40 18.77 24.21
CA GLY A 462 -33.00 20.06 24.57
C GLY A 462 -34.38 20.32 23.95
N LYS A 463 -34.75 19.60 22.88
CA LYS A 463 -36.02 19.69 22.15
C LYS A 463 -36.94 18.50 22.46
N ASP A 464 -36.42 17.28 22.32
CA ASP A 464 -37.18 16.04 22.50
C ASP A 464 -37.10 15.61 23.96
N ARG A 465 -38.25 15.57 24.65
CA ARG A 465 -38.35 15.33 26.10
C ARG A 465 -39.13 14.05 26.41
N PRO A 466 -38.81 13.37 27.52
CA PRO A 466 -39.61 12.23 27.96
C PRO A 466 -41.06 12.65 28.23
N SER A 467 -42.00 11.83 27.76
CA SER A 467 -43.40 11.92 28.18
C SER A 467 -43.46 11.65 29.69
N GLN A 468 -43.86 12.64 30.47
CA GLN A 468 -44.03 12.53 31.91
C GLN A 468 -45.30 11.77 32.30
#